data_AF-A0A3E0QFC8-F1
#
_entry.id   AF-A0A3E0QFC8-F1
#
_cell.length_a   1.000
_cell.length_b   1.000
_cell.length_c   1.000
_cell.angle_alpha   90.00
_cell.angle_beta   90.00
_cell.angle_gamma   90.00
#
_symmetry.space_group_name_H-M   'P 1'
#
loop_
_entity.id
_entity.type
_entity.pdbx_description
1 polymer ?
#
loop_
_entity_poly.entity_id
_entity_poly.type
_entity_poly.pdbx_seq_one_letter_code
_entity_poly.pdbx_strand_id
1 'polypeptide(L)'
;MRKYITYLGVLIVSIFAAIILAGVLLPRGYVDSITWGILLYFLFTTLVFHVGLLRSSEGRPQVFVRYYMASTTLKLLLHMGVILIYSIFNKPDAMRFIITFLIFYIVFTAFEVGVVWKQFRKNN
;
A
#
# COMPACT_ATOMS: atom_id res chain seq x y z
N MET A 1 3.07 -5.85 -17.18
CA MET A 1 2.82 -6.87 -16.15
C MET A 1 4.10 -7.49 -15.56
N ARG A 2 4.96 -8.22 -16.30
CA ARG A 2 6.16 -8.89 -15.72
C ARG A 2 7.05 -7.98 -14.85
N LYS A 3 7.45 -6.80 -15.35
CA LYS A 3 8.30 -5.87 -14.59
C LYS A 3 7.63 -5.35 -13.30
N TYR A 4 6.32 -5.14 -13.31
CA TYR A 4 5.58 -4.70 -12.13
C TYR A 4 5.58 -5.76 -11.04
N ILE A 5 5.29 -7.02 -11.41
CA ILE A 5 5.28 -8.15 -10.48
C ILE A 5 6.69 -8.35 -9.89
N THR A 6 7.74 -8.16 -10.69
CA THR A 6 9.12 -8.20 -10.18
C THR A 6 9.40 -7.08 -9.17
N TYR A 7 9.04 -5.82 -9.46
CA TYR A 7 9.25 -4.72 -8.51
C TYR A 7 8.40 -4.87 -7.25
N LEU A 8 7.15 -5.34 -7.37
CA LEU A 8 6.28 -5.62 -6.24
C LEU A 8 6.83 -6.77 -5.38
N GLY A 9 7.34 -7.84 -6.00
CA GLY A 9 7.99 -8.95 -5.30
C GLY A 9 9.22 -8.50 -4.53
N VAL A 10 10.07 -7.67 -5.13
CA VAL A 10 11.25 -7.09 -4.45
C VAL A 10 10.81 -6.22 -3.27
N LEU A 11 9.77 -5.40 -3.43
CA LEU A 11 9.23 -4.58 -2.35
C LEU A 11 8.72 -5.45 -1.20
N ILE A 12 7.98 -6.52 -1.49
CA ILE A 12 7.44 -7.45 -0.49
C ILE A 12 8.58 -8.11 0.29
N VAL A 13 9.59 -8.63 -0.40
CA VAL A 13 10.75 -9.26 0.25
C VAL A 13 11.51 -8.25 1.11
N SER A 14 11.66 -7.02 0.64
CA SER A 14 12.32 -5.94 1.40
C SER A 14 11.55 -5.57 2.66
N ILE A 15 10.21 -5.45 2.58
CA ILE A 15 9.35 -5.18 3.73
C ILE A 15 9.35 -6.36 4.70
N PHE A 16 9.31 -7.59 4.19
CA PHE A 16 9.37 -8.80 5.02
C PHE A 16 10.67 -8.86 5.83
N ALA A 17 11.81 -8.60 5.17
CA ALA A 17 13.10 -8.50 5.84
C ALA A 17 13.14 -7.35 6.86
N ALA A 18 12.56 -6.20 6.54
CA ALA A 18 12.47 -5.05 7.45
C ALA A 18 11.63 -5.36 8.70
N ILE A 19 10.52 -6.09 8.57
CA ILE A 19 9.68 -6.53 9.71
C ILE A 19 10.48 -7.48 10.61
N ILE A 20 11.17 -8.47 10.03
CA ILE A 20 12.00 -9.41 10.80
C ILE A 20 13.12 -8.66 11.53
N LEU A 21 13.83 -7.78 10.82
CA LEU A 21 14.91 -6.98 11.41
C LEU A 21 14.39 -6.07 12.54
N ALA A 22 13.24 -5.42 12.34
CA ALA A 22 12.59 -4.61 13.35
C ALA A 22 12.18 -5.46 14.58
N GLY A 23 11.72 -6.69 14.38
CA GLY A 23 11.39 -7.61 15.47
C GLY A 23 12.60 -8.08 16.28
N VAL A 24 13.80 -8.06 15.69
CA VAL A 24 15.07 -8.38 16.39
C VAL A 24 15.64 -7.15 17.11
N LEU A 25 15.54 -5.96 16.50
CA LEU A 25 16.17 -4.73 17.00
C LEU A 25 15.30 -3.95 18.00
N LEU A 26 13.98 -4.01 17.87
CA LEU A 26 13.06 -3.25 18.73
C LEU A 26 12.63 -4.07 19.96
N PRO A 27 12.33 -3.40 21.10
CA PRO A 27 11.76 -4.06 22.27
C PRO A 27 10.47 -4.83 21.93
N ARG A 28 10.20 -5.91 22.69
CA ARG A 28 8.99 -6.73 22.52
C ARG A 28 7.72 -5.85 22.58
N GLY A 29 6.86 -5.97 21.58
CA GLY A 29 5.57 -5.25 21.46
C GLY A 29 5.50 -4.19 20.36
N TYR A 30 6.59 -3.84 19.68
CA TYR A 30 6.51 -2.95 18.50
C TYR A 30 6.15 -3.68 17.20
N VAL A 31 6.47 -4.97 17.11
CA VAL A 31 6.10 -5.85 16.00
C VAL A 31 5.19 -6.94 16.55
N ASP A 32 3.91 -6.87 16.21
CA ASP A 32 2.88 -7.81 16.65
C ASP A 32 2.20 -8.48 15.45
N SER A 33 1.36 -9.48 15.71
CA SER A 33 0.56 -10.17 14.70
C SER A 33 -0.26 -9.22 13.81
N ILE A 34 -0.63 -8.05 14.34
CA ILE A 34 -1.35 -7.00 13.61
C ILE A 34 -0.52 -6.38 12.48
N THR A 35 0.80 -6.25 12.64
CA THR A 35 1.71 -5.71 11.61
C THR A 35 1.65 -6.56 10.32
N TRP A 36 1.54 -7.87 10.47
CA TRP A 36 1.34 -8.80 9.35
C TRP A 36 -0.02 -8.63 8.68
N GLY A 37 -1.07 -8.38 9.46
CA GLY A 37 -2.40 -8.04 8.95
C GLY A 37 -2.41 -6.75 8.13
N ILE A 38 -1.70 -5.72 8.59
CA ILE A 38 -1.53 -4.45 7.86
C ILE A 38 -0.80 -4.70 6.52
N LEU A 39 0.28 -5.48 6.53
CA LEU A 39 0.99 -5.85 5.29
C LEU A 39 0.05 -6.53 4.29
N LEU A 40 -0.74 -7.51 4.74
CA LEU A 40 -1.70 -8.23 3.89
C LEU A 40 -2.75 -7.28 3.31
N TYR A 41 -3.27 -6.36 4.13
CA TYR A 41 -4.22 -5.33 3.71
C TYR A 41 -3.64 -4.43 2.60
N PHE A 42 -2.41 -3.93 2.77
CA PHE A 42 -1.75 -3.08 1.77
C PHE A 42 -1.44 -3.84 0.48
N LEU A 43 -1.06 -5.11 0.60
CA LEU A 43 -0.81 -5.97 -0.55
C LEU A 43 -2.09 -6.22 -1.34
N PHE A 44 -3.19 -6.54 -0.65
CA PHE A 44 -4.49 -6.77 -1.27
C PHE A 44 -5.01 -5.52 -1.98
N THR A 45 -5.01 -4.37 -1.28
CA THR A 45 -5.45 -3.10 -1.88
C THR A 45 -4.60 -2.74 -3.09
N THR A 46 -3.27 -2.81 -2.98
CA THR A 46 -2.35 -2.53 -4.10
C THR A 46 -2.64 -3.42 -5.32
N LEU A 47 -2.87 -4.72 -5.12
CA LEU A 47 -3.20 -5.63 -6.22
C LEU A 47 -4.55 -5.31 -6.88
N VAL A 48 -5.60 -5.11 -6.08
CA VAL A 48 -6.96 -4.80 -6.57
C VAL A 48 -6.93 -3.55 -7.44
N PHE A 49 -6.31 -2.48 -6.95
CA PHE A 49 -6.24 -1.22 -7.68
C PHE A 49 -5.29 -1.29 -8.87
N HIS A 50 -4.21 -2.06 -8.81
CA HIS A 50 -3.33 -2.27 -9.96
C HIS A 50 -4.03 -2.98 -11.11
N VAL A 51 -4.81 -4.03 -10.82
CA VAL A 51 -5.60 -4.74 -11.85
C VAL A 51 -6.60 -3.79 -12.51
N GLY A 52 -7.30 -2.97 -11.71
CA GLY A 52 -8.21 -1.97 -12.25
C GLY A 52 -7.51 -0.92 -13.11
N LEU A 53 -6.33 -0.47 -12.68
CA LEU A 53 -5.53 0.50 -13.41
C LEU A 53 -5.03 -0.07 -14.75
N LEU A 54 -4.59 -1.34 -14.79
CA LEU A 54 -4.22 -2.03 -16.03
C LEU A 54 -5.37 -2.07 -17.02
N ARG A 55 -6.57 -2.46 -16.58
CA ARG A 55 -7.77 -2.47 -17.44
C ARG A 55 -8.09 -1.07 -17.98
N SER A 56 -7.92 -0.04 -17.16
CA SER A 56 -8.14 1.35 -17.60
C SER A 56 -7.10 1.86 -18.61
N SER A 57 -5.91 1.23 -18.65
CA SER A 57 -4.79 1.62 -19.51
C SER A 57 -4.89 1.10 -20.95
N GLU A 58 -5.76 0.11 -21.21
CA GLU A 58 -6.03 -0.41 -22.57
C GLU A 58 -6.93 0.54 -23.38
N GLY A 59 -7.58 1.50 -22.70
CA GLY A 59 -8.42 2.52 -23.32
C GLY A 59 -7.71 3.84 -23.62
N ARG A 60 -8.48 4.94 -23.71
CA ARG A 60 -7.95 6.28 -23.94
C ARG A 60 -7.17 6.78 -22.71
N PRO A 61 -6.10 7.58 -22.88
CA PRO A 61 -5.34 8.16 -21.76
C PRO A 61 -6.20 8.93 -20.75
N GLN A 62 -7.29 9.59 -21.20
CA GLN A 62 -8.21 10.28 -20.29
C GLN A 62 -8.93 9.33 -19.32
N VAL A 63 -9.24 8.09 -19.75
CA VAL A 63 -9.90 7.09 -18.90
C VAL A 63 -8.93 6.59 -17.83
N PHE A 64 -7.66 6.41 -18.19
CA PHE A 64 -6.59 6.05 -17.24
C PHE A 64 -6.43 7.11 -16.15
N VAL A 65 -6.31 8.39 -16.53
CA VAL A 65 -6.18 9.52 -15.58
C VAL A 65 -7.39 9.56 -14.64
N ARG A 66 -8.62 9.47 -15.20
CA ARG A 66 -9.85 9.48 -14.40
C ARG A 66 -9.91 8.32 -13.41
N TYR A 67 -9.55 7.12 -13.84
CA TYR A 67 -9.53 5.94 -12.98
C TYR A 67 -8.45 6.05 -11.89
N TYR A 68 -7.26 6.53 -12.23
CA TYR A 68 -6.18 6.74 -11.27
C TYR A 68 -6.57 7.75 -10.18
N MET A 69 -7.18 8.87 -10.55
CA MET A 69 -7.66 9.87 -9.58
C MET A 69 -8.76 9.30 -8.69
N ALA A 70 -9.77 8.64 -9.27
CA ALA A 70 -10.85 8.03 -8.50
C ALA A 70 -10.37 6.93 -7.54
N SER A 71 -9.45 6.08 -8.00
CA SER A 71 -8.87 5.01 -7.18
C SER A 71 -8.04 5.55 -6.03
N THR A 72 -7.26 6.61 -6.24
CA THR A 72 -6.47 7.27 -5.19
C THR A 72 -7.38 7.88 -4.12
N THR A 73 -8.44 8.59 -4.52
CA THR A 73 -9.43 9.14 -3.57
C THR A 73 -10.13 8.02 -2.79
N LEU A 74 -10.57 6.96 -3.47
CA LEU A 74 -11.24 5.84 -2.81
C LEU A 74 -10.31 5.13 -1.82
N LYS A 75 -9.04 4.94 -2.18
CA LYS A 75 -8.03 4.42 -1.25
C LYS A 75 -7.91 5.30 -0.03
N LEU A 76 -7.71 6.60 -0.19
CA LEU A 76 -7.57 7.52 0.94
C LEU A 76 -8.74 7.38 1.93
N LEU A 77 -9.98 7.34 1.41
CA LEU A 77 -11.17 7.12 2.24
C LEU A 77 -11.16 5.74 2.92
N LEU A 78 -10.77 4.69 2.20
CA LEU A 78 -10.70 3.33 2.73
C LEU A 78 -9.64 3.22 3.84
N HIS A 79 -8.46 3.80 3.65
CA HIS A 79 -7.38 3.84 4.63
C HIS A 79 -7.81 4.60 5.88
N MET A 80 -8.44 5.77 5.70
CA MET A 80 -8.97 6.56 6.81
C MET A 80 -10.05 5.79 7.58
N GLY A 81 -10.98 5.14 6.88
CA GLY A 81 -12.01 4.31 7.49
C GLY A 81 -11.43 3.17 8.33
N VAL A 82 -10.44 2.44 7.79
CA VAL A 82 -9.76 1.34 8.50
C VAL A 82 -9.06 1.85 9.77
N ILE A 83 -8.34 2.97 9.68
CA ILE A 83 -7.67 3.57 10.83
C ILE A 83 -8.68 3.95 11.92
N LEU A 84 -9.76 4.63 11.55
CA LEU A 84 -10.77 5.09 12.50
C LEU A 84 -11.47 3.92 13.17
N ILE A 85 -11.94 2.94 12.39
CA ILE A 85 -12.61 1.74 12.90
C ILE A 85 -11.68 1.04 13.90
N TYR A 86 -10.45 0.71 13.51
CA TYR A 86 -9.53 0.00 14.39
C TYR A 86 -9.23 0.77 15.68
N SER A 87 -9.00 2.09 15.58
CA SER A 87 -8.63 2.94 16.72
C SER A 87 -9.76 3.10 17.73
N ILE A 88 -11.03 3.06 17.30
CA ILE A 88 -12.20 3.15 18.19
C ILE A 88 -12.34 1.87 19.02
N PHE A 89 -12.14 0.70 18.41
CA PHE A 89 -12.29 -0.60 19.08
C PHE A 89 -11.06 -0.97 19.93
N ASN A 90 -9.85 -0.56 19.53
CA ASN A 90 -8.59 -0.94 20.19
C ASN A 90 -7.76 0.29 20.58
N LYS A 91 -8.32 1.12 21.47
CA LYS A 91 -7.68 2.37 21.94
C LYS A 91 -6.25 2.19 22.48
N PRO A 92 -5.92 1.15 23.28
CA PRO A 92 -4.57 0.99 23.83
C PRO A 92 -3.49 0.81 22.74
N ASP A 93 -3.83 0.11 21.66
CA ASP A 93 -2.91 -0.16 20.55
C ASP A 93 -3.08 0.81 19.37
N ALA A 94 -4.04 1.73 19.44
CA ALA A 94 -4.37 2.66 18.36
C ALA A 94 -3.15 3.44 17.88
N MET A 95 -2.32 3.95 18.80
CA MET A 95 -1.11 4.70 18.44
C MET A 95 -0.12 3.85 17.65
N ARG A 96 0.14 2.61 18.10
CA ARG A 96 1.06 1.67 17.43
C ARG A 96 0.53 1.28 16.05
N PHE A 97 -0.78 1.02 15.97
CA PHE A 97 -1.46 0.71 14.72
C PHE A 97 -1.36 1.88 13.74
N ILE A 98 -1.68 3.10 14.16
CA ILE A 98 -1.64 4.29 13.30
C ILE A 98 -0.23 4.52 12.75
N ILE A 99 0.79 4.48 13.60
CA ILE A 99 2.19 4.69 13.17
C ILE A 99 2.61 3.62 12.16
N THR A 100 2.34 2.35 12.47
CA THR A 100 2.67 1.23 11.57
C THR A 100 1.93 1.39 10.24
N PHE A 101 0.63 1.66 10.29
CA PHE A 101 -0.19 1.86 9.11
C PHE A 101 0.29 3.03 8.26
N LEU A 102 0.72 4.13 8.88
CA LEU A 102 1.24 5.31 8.17
C LEU A 102 2.56 5.02 7.45
N ILE A 103 3.47 4.26 8.08
CA ILE A 103 4.72 3.83 7.44
C ILE A 103 4.42 3.00 6.19
N PHE A 104 3.54 2.02 6.32
CA PHE A 104 3.13 1.18 5.18
C PHE A 104 2.45 2.00 4.09
N TYR A 105 1.57 2.93 4.46
CA TYR A 105 0.93 3.84 3.53
C TYR A 105 1.96 4.60 2.69
N ILE A 106 2.95 5.23 3.32
CA ILE A 106 3.98 5.99 2.61
C ILE A 106 4.76 5.08 1.64
N VAL A 107 5.19 3.91 2.09
CA VAL A 107 5.98 2.97 1.28
C VAL A 107 5.18 2.48 0.06
N PHE A 108 3.94 2.03 0.27
CA PHE A 108 3.09 1.51 -0.82
C PHE A 108 2.63 2.61 -1.77
N THR A 109 2.28 3.80 -1.26
CA THR A 109 1.92 4.95 -2.10
C THR A 109 3.11 5.43 -2.93
N ALA A 110 4.31 5.55 -2.35
CA ALA A 110 5.51 5.95 -3.08
C ALA A 110 5.85 4.95 -4.20
N PHE A 111 5.72 3.65 -3.91
CA PHE A 111 5.88 2.61 -4.91
C PHE A 111 4.86 2.76 -6.05
N GLU A 112 3.58 2.91 -5.72
CA GLU A 112 2.52 2.97 -6.73
C GLU A 112 2.64 4.22 -7.61
N VAL A 113 2.83 5.40 -7.01
CA VAL A 113 3.06 6.65 -7.75
C VAL A 113 4.30 6.53 -8.63
N GLY A 114 5.38 5.95 -8.13
CA GLY A 114 6.62 5.75 -8.89
C GLY A 114 6.45 4.82 -10.11
N VAL A 115 5.63 3.78 -9.98
CA VAL A 115 5.28 2.90 -11.11
C VAL A 115 4.44 3.64 -12.14
N VAL A 116 3.41 4.35 -11.69
CA VAL A 116 2.50 5.09 -12.58
C VAL A 116 3.22 6.21 -13.32
N TRP A 117 4.10 6.93 -12.63
CA TRP A 117 4.95 7.96 -13.23
C TRP A 117 5.83 7.42 -14.37
N LYS A 118 6.46 6.26 -14.15
CA LYS A 118 7.25 5.59 -15.19
C LYS A 118 6.39 5.15 -16.38
N GLN A 119 5.13 4.79 -16.15
CA GLN A 119 4.21 4.39 -17.21
C GLN A 119 3.72 5.60 -18.02
N PHE A 120 3.42 6.73 -17.38
CA PHE A 120 3.11 7.98 -18.08
C PHE A 120 4.25 8.47 -18.97
N ARG A 121 5.49 8.46 -18.48
CA ARG A 121 6.66 8.92 -19.27
C ARG A 121 7.00 8.01 -20.46
N LYS A 122 6.49 6.78 -20.50
CA LYS A 122 6.72 5.86 -21.62
C LYS A 122 5.70 6.07 -22.77
N ASN A 123 4.55 6.65 -22.47
CA ASN A 123 3.44 6.84 -23.43
C ASN A 123 3.38 8.25 -24.03
N ASN A 124 4.27 9.17 -23.62
CA ASN A 124 4.55 10.45 -24.25
C ASN A 124 5.93 10.40 -24.90
#